data_AF-A0A933VP04-F1
#
_entry.id   AF-A0A933VP04-F1
#
_cell.length_a   1.000
_cell.length_b   1.000
_cell.length_c   1.000
_cell.angle_alpha   90.00
_cell.angle_beta   90.00
_cell.angle_gamma   90.00
#
_symmetry.space_group_name_H-M   'P 1'
#
loop_
_entity.id
_entity.type
_entity.pdbx_description
1 polymer ?
#
loop_
_entity_poly.entity_id
_entity_poly.type
_entity_poly.pdbx_seq_one_letter_code
_entity_poly.pdbx_strand_id
1 'polypeptide(L)'
;MTEQATPGVDPARPAPSRSTRADFRETSDPALDERADRGEVQLLSYRELYHLWERQQWATQDLDFTQDRIDWHERIPEEERIQRMAGLSSFFIGEQRVESELAPLMRAVPDEDMRMFLATQIADEARHVAFFDKFYNDVGVLESDTLQERLVETAPHVNDDFTTLFDEVLKGKADRLATEPEDLECAVEFVTIYHMVVEGMLALTGQHYIIDYNEQVGTLPGFVEGFTNVARDEHRHVAFGARFLRDFARRDQRYADAITRTLAEVGPVADGVLKPKWMAEAGISDEDSEVFGTSVAETRAFAMQCLSRRLKVIGLIAAT
;
A
#
# COMPACT_ATOMS: atom_id res chain seq x y z
N MET A 1 -0.73 24.13 49.99
CA MET A 1 -0.16 23.33 48.89
C MET A 1 -1.32 22.60 48.26
N THR A 2 -1.76 23.07 47.10
CA THR A 2 -2.90 22.55 46.35
C THR A 2 -2.33 21.64 45.27
N GLU A 3 -2.58 20.34 45.38
CA GLU A 3 -2.31 19.35 44.34
C GLU A 3 -3.17 19.66 43.12
N GLN A 4 -2.52 19.89 41.97
CA GLN A 4 -3.18 19.97 40.68
C GLN A 4 -3.33 18.54 40.14
N ALA A 5 -4.57 18.10 40.00
CA ALA A 5 -4.92 16.88 39.29
C ALA A 5 -4.60 17.05 37.79
N THR A 6 -3.86 16.10 37.23
CA THR A 6 -3.68 15.92 35.79
C THR A 6 -5.03 15.59 35.13
N PRO A 7 -5.36 16.17 33.97
CA PRO A 7 -6.61 15.87 33.29
C PRO A 7 -6.53 14.46 32.68
N GLY A 8 -7.49 13.62 33.07
CA GLY A 8 -7.66 12.28 32.52
C GLY A 8 -8.03 12.33 31.04
N VAL A 9 -7.39 11.48 30.26
CA VAL A 9 -7.76 11.19 28.87
C VAL A 9 -9.11 10.48 28.90
N ASP A 10 -10.11 11.08 28.24
CA ASP A 10 -11.47 10.55 28.11
C ASP A 10 -11.46 9.35 27.13
N PRO A 11 -11.76 8.11 27.58
CA PRO A 11 -11.67 6.91 26.75
C PRO A 11 -12.84 6.74 25.76
N ALA A 12 -13.75 7.71 25.64
CA ALA A 12 -15.01 7.55 24.90
C ALA A 12 -15.12 8.33 23.59
N ARG A 13 -14.06 9.00 23.11
CA ARG A 13 -14.10 9.65 21.79
C ARG A 13 -13.40 8.75 20.77
N PRO A 14 -14.11 8.17 19.77
CA PRO A 14 -13.42 7.48 18.69
C PRO A 14 -12.45 8.48 18.05
N ALA A 15 -11.19 8.07 17.90
CA ALA A 15 -10.22 8.85 17.16
C ALA A 15 -10.83 9.19 15.79
N PRO A 16 -10.66 10.43 15.28
CA PRO A 16 -11.11 10.75 13.93
C PRO A 16 -10.48 9.74 12.96
N SER A 17 -11.29 9.13 12.08
CA SER A 17 -10.81 8.15 11.09
C SER A 17 -9.56 8.71 10.38
N ARG A 18 -8.50 7.90 10.21
CA ARG A 18 -7.22 8.39 9.68
C ARG A 18 -7.35 9.05 8.30
N SER A 19 -8.32 8.59 7.50
CA SER A 19 -8.74 9.20 6.22
C SER A 19 -9.18 10.67 6.32
N THR A 20 -9.51 11.13 7.53
CA THR A 20 -9.91 12.51 7.83
C THR A 20 -8.76 13.42 8.25
N ARG A 21 -7.56 12.87 8.49
CA ARG A 21 -6.37 13.66 8.80
C ARG A 21 -6.00 14.57 7.62
N ALA A 22 -5.57 15.79 7.95
CA ALA A 22 -5.29 16.82 6.94
C ALA A 22 -4.17 16.39 5.98
N ASP A 23 -3.11 15.78 6.50
CA ASP A 23 -1.96 15.31 5.73
C ASP A 23 -2.32 14.20 4.72
N PHE A 24 -3.27 13.33 5.06
CA PHE A 24 -3.83 12.33 4.15
C PHE A 24 -4.72 12.96 3.08
N ARG A 25 -5.60 13.90 3.47
CA ARG A 25 -6.49 14.59 2.52
C ARG A 25 -5.75 15.46 1.52
N GLU A 26 -4.59 16.00 1.89
CA GLU A 26 -3.73 16.78 1.00
C GLU A 26 -3.26 15.98 -0.23
N THR A 27 -3.17 14.64 -0.14
CA THR A 27 -2.80 13.77 -1.28
C THR A 27 -3.83 13.79 -2.42
N SER A 28 -5.08 14.15 -2.11
CA SER A 28 -6.21 14.11 -3.03
C SER A 28 -6.45 12.73 -3.68
N ASP A 29 -6.10 11.63 -2.99
CA ASP A 29 -6.48 10.27 -3.40
C ASP A 29 -8.02 10.14 -3.42
N PRO A 30 -8.63 9.78 -4.57
CA PRO A 30 -10.07 9.56 -4.68
C PRO A 30 -10.67 8.60 -3.65
N ALA A 31 -9.93 7.62 -3.15
CA ALA A 31 -10.47 6.67 -2.18
C ALA A 31 -10.87 7.34 -0.85
N LEU A 32 -10.23 8.46 -0.51
CA LEU A 32 -10.42 9.20 0.74
C LEU A 32 -11.52 10.27 0.67
N ASP A 33 -12.10 10.53 -0.51
CA ASP A 33 -13.08 11.59 -0.72
C ASP A 33 -14.41 11.02 -1.22
N GLU A 34 -15.48 11.17 -0.42
CA GLU A 34 -16.84 10.77 -0.83
C GLU A 34 -17.33 11.51 -2.09
N ARG A 35 -16.72 12.66 -2.44
CA ARG A 35 -16.99 13.34 -3.72
C ARG A 35 -16.53 12.50 -4.92
N ALA A 36 -15.60 11.56 -4.73
CA ALA A 36 -15.19 10.62 -5.77
C ALA A 36 -16.34 9.73 -6.22
N ASP A 37 -17.33 9.48 -5.35
CA ASP A 37 -18.51 8.70 -5.73
C ASP A 37 -19.31 9.38 -6.86
N ARG A 38 -19.23 10.71 -6.93
CA ARG A 38 -19.79 11.57 -8.00
C ARG A 38 -18.80 11.94 -9.09
N GLY A 39 -17.55 11.46 -9.01
CA GLY A 39 -16.47 11.83 -9.94
C GLY A 39 -15.97 13.28 -9.78
N GLU A 40 -16.31 13.96 -8.69
CA GLU A 40 -16.08 15.40 -8.47
C GLU A 40 -14.77 15.68 -7.69
N VAL A 41 -13.72 14.88 -7.90
CA VAL A 41 -12.42 15.06 -7.22
C VAL A 41 -11.41 15.73 -8.14
N GLN A 42 -10.83 16.82 -7.65
CA GLN A 42 -9.71 17.47 -8.31
C GLN A 42 -8.42 16.72 -7.96
N LEU A 43 -7.92 15.92 -8.90
CA LEU A 43 -6.58 15.35 -8.78
C LEU A 43 -5.52 16.44 -8.89
N LEU A 44 -4.51 16.37 -8.03
CA LEU A 44 -3.30 17.17 -8.11
C LEU A 44 -2.59 16.98 -9.46
N SER A 45 -1.85 17.99 -9.89
CA SER A 45 -0.86 17.86 -10.95
C SER A 45 0.38 17.10 -10.46
N TYR A 46 1.16 16.56 -11.40
CA TYR A 46 2.44 15.89 -11.08
C TYR A 46 3.41 16.81 -10.30
N ARG A 47 3.45 18.09 -10.65
CA ARG A 47 4.23 19.11 -9.95
C ARG A 47 3.75 19.35 -8.52
N GLU A 48 2.44 19.40 -8.30
CA GLU A 48 1.86 19.55 -6.95
C GLU A 48 2.13 18.33 -6.08
N LEU A 49 2.09 17.12 -6.66
CA LEU A 49 2.46 15.89 -5.96
C LEU A 49 3.93 15.90 -5.54
N TYR A 50 4.83 16.35 -6.41
CA TYR A 50 6.25 16.56 -6.05
C TYR A 50 6.41 17.55 -4.88
N HIS A 51 5.75 18.70 -4.94
CA HIS A 51 5.81 19.68 -3.86
C HIS A 51 5.21 19.16 -2.55
N LEU A 52 4.20 18.28 -2.63
CA LEU A 52 3.63 17.64 -1.47
C LEU A 52 4.64 16.69 -0.81
N TRP A 53 5.36 15.89 -1.61
CA TRP A 53 6.45 15.05 -1.14
C TRP A 53 7.51 15.86 -0.37
N GLU A 54 7.93 17.03 -0.88
CA GLU A 54 8.91 17.90 -0.21
C GLU A 54 8.49 18.33 1.22
N ARG A 55 7.19 18.43 1.48
CA ARG A 55 6.64 18.87 2.77
C ARG A 55 6.35 17.72 3.74
N GLN A 56 6.36 16.48 3.27
CA GLN A 56 5.93 15.29 4.02
C GLN A 56 7.08 14.30 4.24
N GLN A 57 8.29 14.80 4.51
CA GLN A 57 9.45 13.96 4.77
C GLN A 57 9.42 13.32 6.17
N TRP A 58 9.99 12.12 6.27
CA TRP A 58 10.22 11.38 7.51
C TRP A 58 11.48 10.52 7.38
N ALA A 59 12.11 10.20 8.51
CA ALA A 59 13.33 9.37 8.54
C ALA A 59 13.06 8.08 9.31
N THR A 60 13.51 6.94 8.76
CA THR A 60 13.33 5.64 9.41
C THR A 60 14.10 5.56 10.73
N GLN A 61 15.19 6.33 10.87
CA GLN A 61 16.04 6.38 12.06
C GLN A 61 15.37 7.06 13.26
N ASP A 62 14.33 7.88 13.02
CA ASP A 62 13.60 8.56 14.08
C ASP A 62 12.56 7.66 14.76
N LEU A 63 12.27 6.48 14.18
CA LEU A 63 11.33 5.51 14.72
C LEU A 63 11.95 4.69 15.87
N ASP A 64 11.27 4.67 17.02
CA ASP A 64 11.61 3.88 18.20
C ASP A 64 10.79 2.60 18.27
N PHE A 65 11.46 1.44 18.12
CA PHE A 65 10.85 0.11 18.20
C PHE A 65 11.07 -0.58 19.56
N THR A 66 11.50 0.15 20.58
CA THR A 66 11.76 -0.43 21.91
C THR A 66 10.50 -1.06 22.50
N GLN A 67 9.35 -0.39 22.40
CA GLN A 67 8.08 -0.93 22.88
C GLN A 67 7.58 -2.06 21.97
N ASP A 68 7.77 -1.94 20.66
CA ASP A 68 7.40 -2.97 19.69
C ASP A 68 8.11 -4.30 19.96
N ARG A 69 9.38 -4.27 20.37
CA ARG A 69 10.12 -5.45 20.83
C ARG A 69 9.45 -6.13 22.04
N ILE A 70 9.07 -5.34 23.05
CA ILE A 70 8.39 -5.85 24.25
C ILE A 70 7.04 -6.43 23.85
N ASP A 71 6.26 -5.69 23.05
CA ASP A 71 4.95 -6.12 22.60
C ASP A 71 5.03 -7.44 21.83
N TRP A 72 5.96 -7.54 20.88
CA TRP A 72 6.18 -8.73 20.08
C TRP A 72 6.51 -9.94 20.94
N HIS A 73 7.49 -9.83 21.85
CA HIS A 73 8.00 -10.97 22.60
C HIS A 73 7.19 -11.33 23.85
N GLU A 74 6.51 -10.36 24.47
CA GLU A 74 5.86 -10.53 25.79
C GLU A 74 4.33 -10.42 25.76
N ARG A 75 3.74 -9.67 24.82
CA ARG A 75 2.29 -9.41 24.80
C ARG A 75 1.54 -10.16 23.70
N ILE A 76 2.17 -10.36 22.54
CA ILE A 76 1.55 -11.06 21.41
C ILE A 76 1.81 -12.57 21.55
N PRO A 77 0.77 -13.42 21.67
CA PRO A 77 0.93 -14.88 21.72
C PRO A 77 1.56 -15.44 20.45
N GLU A 78 2.30 -16.55 20.56
CA GLU A 78 3.01 -17.17 19.43
C GLU A 78 2.08 -17.52 18.24
N GLU A 79 0.90 -18.08 18.52
CA GLU A 79 -0.09 -18.40 17.47
C GLU A 79 -0.55 -17.16 16.70
N GLU A 80 -0.69 -16.03 17.41
CA GLU A 80 -1.06 -14.75 16.80
C GLU A 80 0.10 -14.15 16.00
N ARG A 81 1.34 -14.33 16.45
CA ARG A 81 2.53 -13.89 15.69
C ARG A 81 2.57 -14.53 14.31
N ILE A 82 2.24 -15.82 14.17
CA ILE A 82 2.21 -16.50 12.86
C ILE A 82 1.22 -15.81 11.91
N GLN A 83 0.02 -15.46 12.40
CA GLN A 83 -0.99 -14.78 11.61
C GLN A 83 -0.54 -13.37 11.20
N ARG A 84 0.02 -12.61 12.16
CA ARG A 84 0.57 -11.27 11.91
C ARG A 84 1.73 -11.31 10.93
N MET A 85 2.59 -12.32 11.02
CA MET A 85 3.74 -12.50 10.14
C MET A 85 3.33 -12.65 8.69
N ALA A 86 2.22 -13.30 8.38
CA ALA A 86 1.75 -13.40 6.99
C ALA A 86 1.50 -12.01 6.37
N GLY A 87 0.84 -11.12 7.10
CA GLY A 87 0.59 -9.75 6.64
C GLY A 87 1.88 -8.93 6.52
N LEU A 88 2.71 -8.93 7.56
CA LEU A 88 3.98 -8.19 7.59
C LEU A 88 4.96 -8.67 6.50
N SER A 89 4.97 -9.97 6.22
CA SER A 89 5.80 -10.58 5.17
C SER A 89 5.38 -10.11 3.79
N SER A 90 4.07 -10.13 3.50
CA SER A 90 3.54 -9.68 2.22
C SER A 90 3.88 -8.22 1.93
N PHE A 91 3.83 -7.34 2.94
CA PHE A 91 4.29 -5.97 2.76
C PHE A 91 5.79 -5.91 2.52
N PHE A 92 6.62 -6.51 3.38
CA PHE A 92 8.08 -6.39 3.23
C PHE A 92 8.60 -6.89 1.88
N ILE A 93 8.11 -8.05 1.43
CA ILE A 93 8.45 -8.56 0.09
C ILE A 93 7.83 -7.66 -0.98
N GLY A 94 6.59 -7.20 -0.79
CA GLY A 94 5.90 -6.28 -1.69
C GLY A 94 6.70 -5.01 -1.93
N GLU A 95 7.06 -4.28 -0.87
CA GLU A 95 7.88 -3.06 -0.90
C GLU A 95 9.17 -3.27 -1.71
N GLN A 96 9.86 -4.41 -1.49
CA GLN A 96 11.09 -4.71 -2.20
C GLN A 96 10.85 -4.97 -3.70
N ARG A 97 9.74 -5.61 -4.07
CA ARG A 97 9.39 -5.84 -5.48
C ARG A 97 8.99 -4.55 -6.18
N VAL A 98 8.16 -3.73 -5.55
CA VAL A 98 7.72 -2.46 -6.14
C VAL A 98 8.88 -1.47 -6.28
N GLU A 99 9.83 -1.46 -5.32
CA GLU A 99 11.10 -0.72 -5.42
C GLU A 99 11.91 -1.15 -6.65
N SER A 100 12.06 -2.46 -6.85
CA SER A 100 12.90 -3.01 -7.93
C SER A 100 12.34 -2.76 -9.33
N GLU A 101 11.01 -2.73 -9.47
CA GLU A 101 10.35 -2.76 -10.78
C GLU A 101 9.88 -1.37 -11.28
N LEU A 102 9.99 -0.30 -10.48
CA LEU A 102 9.47 1.03 -10.84
C LEU A 102 10.35 1.82 -11.83
N ALA A 103 11.68 1.65 -11.77
CA ALA A 103 12.63 2.45 -12.54
C ALA A 103 12.38 2.48 -14.07
N PRO A 104 11.99 1.38 -14.74
CA PRO A 104 11.61 1.39 -16.16
C PRO A 104 10.48 2.37 -16.50
N LEU A 105 9.47 2.52 -15.63
CA LEU A 105 8.37 3.46 -15.86
C LEU A 105 8.86 4.90 -15.90
N MET A 106 9.76 5.29 -14.99
CA MET A 106 10.36 6.65 -14.97
C MET A 106 11.03 6.99 -16.30
N ARG A 107 11.64 6.01 -16.96
CA ARG A 107 12.21 6.18 -18.30
C ARG A 107 11.13 6.31 -19.38
N ALA A 108 10.05 5.55 -19.28
CA ALA A 108 9.01 5.45 -20.30
C ALA A 108 8.05 6.65 -20.36
N VAL A 109 7.76 7.30 -19.22
CA VAL A 109 6.81 8.41 -19.20
C VAL A 109 7.28 9.59 -20.07
N PRO A 110 6.37 10.31 -20.77
CA PRO A 110 6.76 11.34 -21.74
C PRO A 110 6.98 12.74 -21.15
N ASP A 111 6.55 12.99 -19.92
CA ASP A 111 6.51 14.32 -19.30
C ASP A 111 7.53 14.44 -18.16
N GLU A 112 8.23 15.58 -18.06
CA GLU A 112 9.28 15.77 -17.06
C GLU A 112 8.74 15.90 -15.63
N ASP A 113 7.54 16.45 -15.43
CA ASP A 113 6.95 16.52 -14.09
C ASP A 113 6.57 15.12 -13.60
N MET A 114 6.15 14.22 -14.51
CA MET A 114 5.96 12.81 -14.18
C MET A 114 7.28 12.16 -13.72
N ARG A 115 8.39 12.40 -14.42
CA ARG A 115 9.71 11.85 -14.04
C ARG A 115 10.19 12.39 -12.70
N MET A 116 9.98 13.68 -12.45
CA MET A 116 10.34 14.30 -11.18
C MET A 116 9.58 13.67 -10.01
N PHE A 117 8.29 13.40 -10.17
CA PHE A 117 7.52 12.70 -9.14
C PHE A 117 7.92 11.22 -9.01
N LEU A 118 8.09 10.49 -10.12
CA LEU A 118 8.50 9.08 -10.05
C LEU A 118 9.86 8.90 -9.36
N ALA A 119 10.79 9.86 -9.50
CA ALA A 119 12.04 9.86 -8.75
C ALA A 119 11.83 9.96 -7.23
N THR A 120 10.80 10.69 -6.78
CA THR A 120 10.47 10.74 -5.35
C THR A 120 9.83 9.44 -4.88
N GLN A 121 8.98 8.82 -5.71
CA GLN A 121 8.39 7.51 -5.40
C GLN A 121 9.47 6.44 -5.23
N ILE A 122 10.46 6.35 -6.13
CA ILE A 122 11.59 5.42 -5.97
C ILE A 122 12.32 5.61 -4.63
N ALA A 123 12.45 6.86 -4.17
CA ALA A 123 13.05 7.15 -2.87
C ALA A 123 12.13 6.75 -1.69
N ASP A 124 10.81 6.87 -1.85
CA ASP A 124 9.83 6.41 -0.86
C ASP A 124 9.84 4.87 -0.79
N GLU A 125 9.81 4.14 -1.92
CA GLU A 125 9.87 2.66 -1.91
C GLU A 125 11.14 2.13 -1.22
N ALA A 126 12.30 2.73 -1.52
CA ALA A 126 13.55 2.39 -0.84
C ALA A 126 13.48 2.67 0.67
N ARG A 127 12.77 3.73 1.08
CA ARG A 127 12.52 4.06 2.49
C ARG A 127 11.57 3.05 3.13
N HIS A 128 10.57 2.55 2.41
CA HIS A 128 9.64 1.52 2.90
C HIS A 128 10.38 0.21 3.19
N VAL A 129 11.24 -0.24 2.27
CA VAL A 129 12.11 -1.41 2.50
C VAL A 129 12.99 -1.21 3.72
N ALA A 130 13.62 -0.03 3.86
CA ALA A 130 14.46 0.30 5.01
C ALA A 130 13.68 0.38 6.33
N PHE A 131 12.41 0.80 6.30
CA PHE A 131 11.52 0.81 7.46
C PHE A 131 11.24 -0.61 7.95
N PHE A 132 10.82 -1.51 7.05
CA PHE A 132 10.56 -2.90 7.40
C PHE A 132 11.83 -3.61 7.88
N ASP A 133 12.97 -3.42 7.22
CA ASP A 133 14.25 -3.99 7.65
C ASP A 133 14.62 -3.56 9.07
N LYS A 134 14.51 -2.26 9.37
CA LYS A 134 14.77 -1.74 10.72
C LYS A 134 13.78 -2.32 11.74
N PHE A 135 12.50 -2.41 11.40
CA PHE A 135 11.50 -3.03 12.28
C PHE A 135 11.88 -4.49 12.60
N TYR A 136 12.12 -5.32 11.59
CA TYR A 136 12.48 -6.73 11.79
C TYR A 136 13.77 -6.89 12.61
N ASN A 137 14.77 -6.03 12.36
CA ASN A 137 16.03 -6.01 13.07
C ASN A 137 15.87 -5.64 14.57
N ASP A 138 15.24 -4.50 14.85
CA ASP A 138 15.21 -3.93 16.20
C ASP A 138 14.27 -4.72 17.14
N VAL A 139 13.15 -5.18 16.59
CA VAL A 139 12.18 -6.03 17.30
C VAL A 139 12.71 -7.46 17.43
N GLY A 140 13.60 -7.90 16.53
CA GLY A 140 14.13 -9.26 16.52
C GLY A 140 13.04 -10.27 16.20
N VAL A 141 12.28 -10.00 15.14
CA VAL A 141 11.19 -10.84 14.65
C VAL A 141 11.72 -12.01 13.83
N LEU A 142 12.81 -11.79 13.10
CA LEU A 142 13.50 -12.76 12.24
C LEU A 142 14.87 -13.10 12.82
N GLU A 143 15.40 -14.28 12.48
CA GLU A 143 16.72 -14.72 12.95
C GLU A 143 17.89 -14.17 12.10
N SER A 144 17.59 -13.68 10.90
CA SER A 144 18.58 -13.19 9.94
C SER A 144 19.29 -11.88 10.35
N ASP A 145 20.60 -11.81 10.05
CA ASP A 145 21.48 -10.69 10.40
C ASP A 145 21.51 -9.58 9.33
N THR A 146 21.23 -9.92 8.07
CA THR A 146 21.27 -8.97 6.95
C THR A 146 19.91 -8.79 6.27
N LEU A 147 19.69 -7.63 5.64
CA LEU A 147 18.50 -7.36 4.80
C LEU A 147 18.27 -8.48 3.77
N GLN A 148 19.33 -8.90 3.07
CA GLN A 148 19.22 -9.94 2.04
C GLN A 148 18.75 -11.27 2.63
N GLU A 149 19.27 -11.67 3.79
CA GLU A 149 18.85 -12.90 4.47
C GLU A 149 17.42 -12.79 4.99
N ARG A 150 17.02 -11.63 5.54
CA ARG A 150 15.63 -11.39 5.97
C ARG A 150 14.63 -11.51 4.82
N LEU A 151 14.96 -10.98 3.64
CA LEU A 151 14.13 -11.15 2.44
C LEU A 151 13.99 -12.63 2.06
N VAL A 152 15.08 -13.41 2.17
CA VAL A 152 15.05 -14.86 1.89
C VAL A 152 14.24 -15.61 2.94
N GLU A 153 14.38 -15.27 4.22
CA GLU A 153 13.63 -15.86 5.35
C GLU A 153 12.13 -15.55 5.24
N THR A 154 11.78 -14.35 4.75
CA THR A 154 10.40 -13.87 4.66
C THR A 154 9.68 -14.39 3.41
N ALA A 155 10.38 -14.57 2.28
CA ALA A 155 9.78 -14.95 1.00
C ALA A 155 8.86 -16.18 1.04
N PRO A 156 9.13 -17.27 1.81
CA PRO A 156 8.23 -18.42 1.89
C PRO A 156 6.84 -18.15 2.49
N HIS A 157 6.63 -16.99 3.14
CA HIS A 157 5.37 -16.65 3.80
C HIS A 157 4.31 -16.08 2.84
N VAL A 158 4.70 -15.62 1.65
CA VAL A 158 3.73 -15.18 0.63
C VAL A 158 3.14 -16.38 -0.13
N ASN A 159 1.97 -16.18 -0.74
CA ASN A 159 1.28 -17.23 -1.49
C ASN A 159 1.67 -17.24 -2.98
N ASP A 160 1.20 -18.25 -3.72
CA ASP A 160 1.53 -18.40 -5.13
C ASP A 160 0.96 -17.25 -5.97
N ASP A 161 -0.25 -16.78 -5.66
CA ASP A 161 -0.87 -15.64 -6.34
C ASP A 161 -0.06 -14.35 -6.18
N PHE A 162 0.55 -14.13 -5.01
CA PHE A 162 1.49 -13.04 -4.78
C PHE A 162 2.67 -13.17 -5.74
N THR A 163 3.26 -14.37 -5.82
CA THR A 163 4.39 -14.62 -6.72
C THR A 163 4.00 -14.36 -8.18
N THR A 164 2.83 -14.83 -8.64
CA THR A 164 2.34 -14.54 -9.98
C THR A 164 2.13 -13.05 -10.22
N LEU A 165 1.50 -12.33 -9.28
CA LEU A 165 1.22 -10.90 -9.45
C LEU A 165 2.51 -10.06 -9.54
N PHE A 166 3.45 -10.27 -8.62
CA PHE A 166 4.66 -9.46 -8.53
C PHE A 166 5.78 -9.96 -9.45
N ASP A 167 6.11 -11.24 -9.38
CA ASP A 167 7.34 -11.79 -10.01
C ASP A 167 7.11 -12.21 -11.47
N GLU A 168 5.86 -12.33 -11.93
CA GLU A 168 5.53 -12.63 -13.32
C GLU A 168 4.82 -11.46 -14.00
N VAL A 169 3.68 -11.02 -13.48
CA VAL A 169 2.80 -10.04 -14.15
C VAL A 169 3.40 -8.64 -14.10
N LEU A 170 3.68 -8.11 -12.91
CA LEU A 170 4.25 -6.78 -12.75
C LEU A 170 5.66 -6.71 -13.36
N LYS A 171 6.52 -7.65 -12.95
CA LYS A 171 7.87 -7.79 -13.48
C LYS A 171 7.90 -7.88 -15.01
N GLY A 172 7.03 -8.69 -15.63
CA GLY A 172 6.99 -8.82 -17.07
C GLY A 172 6.71 -7.51 -17.81
N LYS A 173 5.88 -6.62 -17.21
CA LYS A 173 5.65 -5.27 -17.75
C LYS A 173 6.86 -4.37 -17.55
N ALA A 174 7.51 -4.42 -16.38
CA ALA A 174 8.73 -3.68 -16.09
C ALA A 174 9.86 -4.04 -17.07
N ASP A 175 10.11 -5.33 -17.28
CA ASP A 175 11.13 -5.84 -18.18
C ASP A 175 10.86 -5.39 -19.63
N ARG A 176 9.60 -5.41 -20.08
CA ARG A 176 9.22 -4.88 -21.40
C ARG A 176 9.47 -3.38 -21.51
N LEU A 177 9.13 -2.58 -20.51
CA LEU A 177 9.42 -1.14 -20.50
C LEU A 177 10.92 -0.83 -20.46
N ALA A 178 11.72 -1.70 -19.85
CA ALA A 178 13.17 -1.54 -19.84
C ALA A 178 13.77 -1.68 -21.25
N THR A 179 13.19 -2.55 -22.09
CA THR A 179 13.62 -2.78 -23.47
C THR A 179 12.92 -1.88 -24.50
N GLU A 180 11.65 -1.55 -24.27
CA GLU A 180 10.76 -0.81 -25.17
C GLU A 180 10.13 0.39 -24.43
N PRO A 181 10.92 1.40 -24.02
CA PRO A 181 10.43 2.51 -23.20
C PRO A 181 9.38 3.40 -23.91
N GLU A 182 9.29 3.35 -25.23
CA GLU A 182 8.27 4.04 -26.03
C GLU A 182 6.90 3.34 -26.03
N ASP A 183 6.80 2.12 -25.49
CA ASP A 183 5.53 1.39 -25.39
C ASP A 183 4.64 1.97 -24.29
N LEU A 184 3.96 3.04 -24.64
CA LEU A 184 3.03 3.73 -23.75
C LEU A 184 1.78 2.91 -23.40
N GLU A 185 1.43 1.88 -24.18
CA GLU A 185 0.32 0.99 -23.81
C GLU A 185 0.78 0.07 -22.68
N CYS A 186 1.98 -0.51 -22.78
CA CYS A 186 2.62 -1.24 -21.68
C CYS A 186 2.77 -0.37 -20.43
N ALA A 187 3.12 0.92 -20.56
CA ALA A 187 3.21 1.83 -19.42
C ALA A 187 1.85 2.03 -18.72
N VAL A 188 0.76 2.12 -19.50
CA VAL A 188 -0.61 2.20 -18.95
C VAL A 188 -1.01 0.90 -18.24
N GLU A 189 -0.67 -0.25 -18.82
CA GLU A 189 -0.91 -1.56 -18.18
C GLU A 189 -0.10 -1.70 -16.88
N PHE A 190 1.18 -1.29 -16.89
CA PHE A 190 2.05 -1.27 -15.72
C PHE A 190 1.47 -0.39 -14.60
N VAL A 191 1.10 0.86 -14.89
CA VAL A 191 0.51 1.78 -13.89
C VAL A 191 -0.83 1.26 -13.37
N THR A 192 -1.59 0.53 -14.21
CA THR A 192 -2.82 -0.12 -13.77
C THR A 192 -2.52 -1.20 -12.72
N ILE A 193 -1.52 -2.04 -12.95
CA ILE A 193 -1.13 -3.10 -12.02
C ILE A 193 -0.52 -2.52 -10.75
N TYR A 194 0.49 -1.67 -10.90
CA TYR A 194 1.26 -1.11 -9.78
C TYR A 194 0.39 -0.20 -8.91
N HIS A 195 -0.12 0.90 -9.48
CA HIS A 195 -0.76 1.94 -8.67
C HIS A 195 -2.21 1.63 -8.31
N MET A 196 -2.98 0.97 -9.18
CA MET A 196 -4.41 0.71 -8.87
C MET A 196 -4.63 -0.61 -8.13
N VAL A 197 -3.89 -1.65 -8.48
CA VAL A 197 -4.07 -2.98 -7.88
C VAL A 197 -3.13 -3.18 -6.71
N VAL A 198 -1.81 -3.13 -6.92
CA VAL A 198 -0.83 -3.40 -5.86
C VAL A 198 -0.92 -2.36 -4.74
N GLU A 199 -0.75 -1.07 -5.03
CA GLU A 199 -0.82 -0.03 -3.99
C GLU A 199 -2.27 0.30 -3.62
N GLY A 200 -3.08 0.63 -4.64
CA GLY A 200 -4.41 1.18 -4.45
C GLY A 200 -5.41 0.20 -3.82
N MET A 201 -5.37 -1.07 -4.22
CA MET A 201 -6.33 -2.09 -3.77
C MET A 201 -5.75 -2.95 -2.65
N LEU A 202 -4.52 -3.45 -2.79
CA LEU A 202 -3.94 -4.39 -1.81
C LEU A 202 -3.26 -3.65 -0.66
N ALA A 203 -2.29 -2.78 -0.93
CA ALA A 203 -1.47 -2.13 0.09
C ALA A 203 -2.30 -1.22 1.01
N LEU A 204 -3.04 -0.25 0.47
CA LEU A 204 -3.84 0.68 1.28
C LEU A 204 -4.94 -0.04 2.10
N THR A 205 -5.49 -1.14 1.59
CA THR A 205 -6.44 -1.97 2.33
C THR A 205 -5.75 -2.69 3.50
N GLY A 206 -4.61 -3.35 3.23
CA GLY A 206 -3.84 -4.03 4.28
C GLY A 206 -3.36 -3.06 5.36
N GLN A 207 -2.86 -1.89 4.96
CA GLN A 207 -2.45 -0.82 5.87
C GLN A 207 -3.62 -0.36 6.76
N HIS A 208 -4.80 -0.13 6.17
CA HIS A 208 -5.97 0.29 6.94
C HIS A 208 -6.26 -0.66 8.11
N TYR A 209 -6.37 -1.96 7.83
CA TYR A 209 -6.72 -2.96 8.85
C TYR A 209 -5.58 -3.26 9.82
N ILE A 210 -4.33 -3.36 9.35
CA ILE A 210 -3.18 -3.63 10.23
C ILE A 210 -2.97 -2.49 11.22
N ILE A 211 -3.03 -1.24 10.75
CA ILE A 211 -2.82 -0.08 11.61
C ILE A 211 -4.04 0.09 12.54
N ASP A 212 -5.28 -0.04 12.06
CA ASP A 212 -6.51 0.00 12.89
C ASP A 212 -6.46 -1.04 14.01
N TYR A 213 -6.11 -2.28 13.69
CA TYR A 213 -6.04 -3.35 14.68
C TYR A 213 -5.00 -3.06 15.75
N ASN A 214 -3.78 -2.68 15.37
CA ASN A 214 -2.70 -2.39 16.32
C ASN A 214 -3.00 -1.17 17.22
N GLU A 215 -3.66 -0.13 16.69
CA GLU A 215 -4.14 0.98 17.51
C GLU A 215 -5.23 0.54 18.50
N GLN A 216 -6.18 -0.31 18.08
CA GLN A 216 -7.26 -0.79 18.94
C GLN A 216 -6.75 -1.66 20.09
N VAL A 217 -5.81 -2.57 19.81
CA VAL A 217 -5.22 -3.45 20.85
C VAL A 217 -4.05 -2.82 21.59
N GLY A 218 -3.57 -1.67 21.12
CA GLY A 218 -2.48 -0.91 21.72
C GLY A 218 -1.14 -1.65 21.69
N THR A 219 -0.75 -2.20 20.54
CA THR A 219 0.55 -2.85 20.33
C THR A 219 1.30 -2.27 19.14
N LEU A 220 2.62 -2.43 19.14
CA LEU A 220 3.51 -2.05 18.04
C LEU A 220 3.40 -0.55 17.67
N PRO A 221 3.54 0.37 18.64
CA PRO A 221 3.33 1.80 18.39
C PRO A 221 4.34 2.40 17.40
N GLY A 222 5.61 1.98 17.42
CA GLY A 222 6.61 2.43 16.46
C GLY A 222 6.31 1.95 15.04
N PHE A 223 5.83 0.71 14.90
CA PHE A 223 5.35 0.17 13.62
C PHE A 223 4.14 0.93 13.11
N VAL A 224 3.14 1.20 13.97
CA VAL A 224 1.96 1.99 13.62
C VAL A 224 2.35 3.38 13.12
N GLU A 225 3.30 4.04 13.78
CA GLU A 225 3.82 5.35 13.34
C GLU A 225 4.47 5.26 11.96
N GLY A 226 5.44 4.36 11.78
CA GLY A 226 6.15 4.22 10.52
C GLY A 226 5.23 3.78 9.38
N PHE A 227 4.35 2.81 9.62
CA PHE A 227 3.44 2.29 8.60
C PHE A 227 2.34 3.30 8.24
N THR A 228 1.99 4.21 9.15
CA THR A 228 1.15 5.37 8.82
C THR A 228 1.88 6.35 7.90
N ASN A 229 3.19 6.54 8.06
CA ASN A 229 3.97 7.36 7.13
C ASN A 229 4.05 6.70 5.74
N VAL A 230 4.30 5.38 5.68
CA VAL A 230 4.23 4.59 4.44
C VAL A 230 2.86 4.77 3.76
N ALA A 231 1.76 4.57 4.48
CA ALA A 231 0.41 4.74 3.92
C ALA A 231 0.15 6.16 3.37
N ARG A 232 0.71 7.21 4.00
CA ARG A 232 0.62 8.58 3.48
C ARG A 232 1.38 8.73 2.16
N ASP A 233 2.53 8.05 2.05
CA ASP A 233 3.34 8.04 0.84
C ASP A 233 2.60 7.30 -0.30
N GLU A 234 2.02 6.13 0.00
CA GLU A 234 1.17 5.35 -0.91
C GLU A 234 0.00 6.16 -1.50
N HIS A 235 -0.68 6.96 -0.68
CA HIS A 235 -1.76 7.80 -1.18
C HIS A 235 -1.30 8.79 -2.27
N ARG A 236 -0.05 9.28 -2.21
CA ARG A 236 0.53 10.13 -3.28
C ARG A 236 0.83 9.30 -4.53
N HIS A 237 1.35 8.09 -4.37
CA HIS A 237 1.65 7.18 -5.49
C HIS A 237 0.37 6.82 -6.25
N VAL A 238 -0.67 6.45 -5.51
CA VAL A 238 -1.99 6.13 -6.06
C VAL A 238 -2.64 7.35 -6.72
N ALA A 239 -2.49 8.55 -6.15
CA ALA A 239 -2.94 9.79 -6.77
C ALA A 239 -2.23 10.07 -8.11
N PHE A 240 -0.91 9.80 -8.19
CA PHE A 240 -0.16 9.85 -9.44
C PHE A 240 -0.73 8.85 -10.46
N GLY A 241 -0.93 7.58 -10.06
CA GLY A 241 -1.48 6.55 -10.92
C GLY A 241 -2.86 6.92 -11.47
N ALA A 242 -3.77 7.38 -10.60
CA ALA A 242 -5.10 7.82 -11.02
C ALA A 242 -5.03 9.01 -12.00
N ARG A 243 -4.11 9.96 -11.78
CA ARG A 243 -3.91 11.09 -12.69
C ARG A 243 -3.37 10.64 -14.04
N PHE A 244 -2.34 9.80 -14.03
CA PHE A 244 -1.73 9.22 -15.22
C PHE A 244 -2.76 8.47 -16.07
N LEU A 245 -3.49 7.53 -15.47
CA LEU A 245 -4.47 6.73 -16.19
C LEU A 245 -5.61 7.59 -16.76
N ARG A 246 -6.04 8.62 -16.03
CA ARG A 246 -7.06 9.55 -16.53
C ARG A 246 -6.58 10.33 -17.76
N ASP A 247 -5.36 10.85 -17.71
CA ASP A 247 -4.81 11.66 -18.80
C ASP A 247 -4.60 10.80 -20.06
N PHE A 248 -4.17 9.54 -19.90
CA PHE A 248 -4.02 8.59 -21.01
C PHE A 248 -5.37 8.10 -21.56
N ALA A 249 -6.33 7.72 -20.70
CA ALA A 249 -7.67 7.31 -21.12
C ALA A 249 -8.40 8.40 -21.92
N ARG A 250 -8.19 9.68 -21.57
CA ARG A 250 -8.73 10.83 -22.32
C ARG A 250 -7.99 11.12 -23.62
N ARG A 251 -6.73 10.70 -23.73
CA ARG A 251 -5.90 10.94 -24.91
C ARG A 251 -6.27 10.02 -26.07
N ASP A 252 -6.53 8.75 -25.79
CA ASP A 252 -6.85 7.73 -26.81
C ASP A 252 -7.64 6.57 -26.17
N GLN A 253 -8.71 6.13 -26.84
CA GLN A 253 -9.57 5.03 -26.38
C GLN A 253 -8.79 3.74 -26.15
N ARG A 254 -7.72 3.49 -26.92
CA ARG A 254 -6.91 2.27 -26.75
C ARG A 254 -6.33 2.12 -25.33
N TYR A 255 -6.05 3.24 -24.66
CA TYR A 255 -5.55 3.22 -23.30
C TYR A 255 -6.64 2.91 -22.28
N ALA A 256 -7.86 3.41 -22.49
CA ALA A 256 -9.01 3.03 -21.65
C ALA A 256 -9.32 1.53 -21.79
N ASP A 257 -9.21 0.99 -23.00
CA ASP A 257 -9.39 -0.43 -23.28
C ASP A 257 -8.28 -1.27 -22.63
N ALA A 258 -7.02 -0.81 -22.69
CA ALA A 258 -5.89 -1.45 -22.01
C ALA A 258 -6.09 -1.51 -20.49
N ILE A 259 -6.49 -0.41 -19.84
CA ILE A 259 -6.76 -0.40 -18.39
C ILE A 259 -7.85 -1.42 -18.04
N THR A 260 -8.95 -1.40 -18.77
CA THR A 260 -10.09 -2.31 -18.52
C THR A 260 -9.70 -3.76 -18.70
N ARG A 261 -8.95 -4.08 -19.76
CA ARG A 261 -8.42 -5.41 -20.03
C ARG A 261 -7.48 -5.86 -18.91
N THR A 262 -6.53 -5.03 -18.52
CA THR A 262 -5.57 -5.35 -17.46
C THR A 262 -6.27 -5.61 -16.13
N LEU A 263 -7.24 -4.78 -15.72
CA LEU A 263 -8.01 -5.00 -14.48
C LEU A 263 -8.76 -6.34 -14.51
N ALA A 264 -9.35 -6.70 -15.66
CA ALA A 264 -10.04 -7.97 -15.81
C ALA A 264 -9.08 -9.17 -15.77
N GLU A 265 -7.88 -9.03 -16.35
CA GLU A 265 -6.84 -10.06 -16.37
C GLU A 265 -6.24 -10.31 -14.98
N VAL A 266 -5.93 -9.24 -14.22
CA VAL A 266 -5.25 -9.36 -12.92
C VAL A 266 -6.19 -9.48 -11.72
N GLY A 267 -7.48 -9.19 -11.89
CA GLY A 267 -8.47 -9.26 -10.82
C GLY A 267 -8.49 -10.60 -10.05
N PRO A 268 -8.51 -11.77 -10.74
CA PRO A 268 -8.50 -13.06 -10.07
C PRO A 268 -7.24 -13.32 -9.23
N VAL A 269 -6.05 -12.98 -9.75
CA VAL A 269 -4.80 -13.18 -9.00
C VAL A 269 -4.71 -12.20 -7.82
N ALA A 270 -5.15 -10.96 -8.00
CA ALA A 270 -5.20 -9.97 -6.91
C ALA A 270 -6.12 -10.40 -5.75
N ASP A 271 -7.27 -11.01 -6.05
CA ASP A 271 -8.14 -11.60 -5.01
C ASP A 271 -7.47 -12.76 -4.27
N GLY A 272 -6.66 -13.56 -4.98
CA GLY A 272 -5.85 -14.63 -4.40
C GLY A 272 -4.80 -14.11 -3.42
N VAL A 273 -4.18 -12.96 -3.69
CA VAL A 273 -3.19 -12.34 -2.78
C VAL A 273 -3.80 -12.01 -1.40
N LEU A 274 -5.08 -11.63 -1.34
CA LEU A 274 -5.78 -11.32 -0.09
C LEU A 274 -5.99 -12.55 0.82
N LYS A 275 -5.61 -13.75 0.37
CA LYS A 275 -5.73 -15.01 1.13
C LYS A 275 -4.37 -15.42 1.72
N PRO A 276 -4.10 -15.10 3.00
CA PRO A 276 -2.95 -15.62 3.71
C PRO A 276 -2.74 -17.14 3.53
N LYS A 277 -1.49 -17.52 3.25
CA LYS A 277 -1.08 -18.90 2.96
C LYS A 277 -1.48 -19.89 4.05
N TRP A 278 -1.34 -19.49 5.32
CA TRP A 278 -1.68 -20.34 6.47
C TRP A 278 -3.17 -20.71 6.52
N MET A 279 -4.08 -19.89 5.98
CA MET A 279 -5.51 -20.23 5.92
C MET A 279 -5.78 -21.37 4.96
N ALA A 280 -5.15 -21.33 3.78
CA ALA A 280 -5.23 -22.40 2.81
C ALA A 280 -4.65 -23.72 3.36
N GLU A 281 -3.51 -23.64 4.05
CA GLU A 281 -2.87 -24.80 4.68
C GLU A 281 -3.69 -25.37 5.86
N ALA A 282 -4.37 -24.51 6.61
CA ALA A 282 -5.26 -24.91 7.70
C ALA A 282 -6.66 -25.36 7.25
N GLY A 283 -6.99 -25.24 5.96
CA GLY A 283 -8.31 -25.58 5.42
C GLY A 283 -9.44 -24.69 5.94
N ILE A 284 -9.12 -23.46 6.34
CA ILE A 284 -10.09 -22.48 6.85
C ILE A 284 -10.77 -21.81 5.66
N SER A 285 -12.10 -21.69 5.71
CA SER A 285 -12.87 -21.05 4.65
C SER A 285 -12.75 -19.51 4.72
N ASP A 286 -12.92 -18.84 3.58
CA ASP A 286 -12.97 -17.37 3.52
C ASP A 286 -14.13 -16.78 4.35
N GLU A 287 -15.21 -17.54 4.58
CA GLU A 287 -16.39 -17.10 5.32
C GLU A 287 -16.20 -17.16 6.84
N ASP A 288 -15.29 -18.03 7.32
CA ASP A 288 -15.02 -18.28 8.73
C ASP A 288 -13.72 -17.63 9.23
N SER A 289 -13.03 -16.87 8.39
CA SER A 289 -11.71 -16.31 8.70
C SER A 289 -11.73 -14.82 9.01
N GLU A 290 -11.09 -14.48 10.13
CA GLU A 290 -10.75 -13.11 10.52
C GLU A 290 -9.23 -12.93 10.47
N VAL A 291 -8.79 -11.82 9.89
CA VAL A 291 -7.38 -11.40 9.84
C VAL A 291 -7.32 -9.98 10.38
N PHE A 292 -6.50 -9.75 11.42
CA PHE A 292 -6.45 -8.47 12.14
C PHE A 292 -7.85 -8.00 12.62
N GLY A 293 -8.67 -8.92 13.13
CA GLY A 293 -9.99 -8.63 13.68
C GLY A 293 -11.06 -8.24 12.65
N THR A 294 -10.81 -8.47 11.36
CA THR A 294 -11.75 -8.19 10.27
C THR A 294 -11.94 -9.42 9.40
N SER A 295 -13.18 -9.65 8.94
CA SER A 295 -13.48 -10.74 8.00
C SER A 295 -12.85 -10.52 6.62
N VAL A 296 -12.43 -11.59 5.96
CA VAL A 296 -11.89 -11.50 4.58
C VAL A 296 -12.90 -10.88 3.60
N ALA A 297 -14.20 -11.14 3.79
CA ALA A 297 -15.26 -10.58 2.97
C ALA A 297 -15.36 -9.05 3.11
N GLU A 298 -15.23 -8.52 4.32
CA GLU A 298 -15.23 -7.08 4.59
C GLU A 298 -14.01 -6.41 3.97
N THR A 299 -12.82 -7.00 4.14
CA THR A 299 -11.58 -6.54 3.53
C THR A 299 -11.69 -6.44 2.00
N ARG A 300 -12.27 -7.45 1.36
CA ARG A 300 -12.54 -7.44 -0.09
C ARG A 300 -13.52 -6.34 -0.50
N ALA A 301 -14.60 -6.18 0.24
CA ALA A 301 -15.61 -5.16 -0.06
C ALA A 301 -15.01 -3.74 0.01
N PHE A 302 -14.19 -3.49 1.04
CA PHE A 302 -13.47 -2.23 1.19
C PHE A 302 -12.48 -1.99 0.03
N ALA A 303 -11.66 -2.99 -0.32
CA ALA A 303 -10.71 -2.92 -1.41
C ALA A 303 -11.39 -2.58 -2.76
N MET A 304 -12.51 -3.25 -3.05
CA MET A 304 -13.30 -3.01 -4.25
C MET A 304 -13.97 -1.62 -4.27
N GLN A 305 -14.41 -1.13 -3.12
CA GLN A 305 -14.97 0.22 -2.99
C GLN A 305 -13.91 1.29 -3.30
N CYS A 306 -12.71 1.15 -2.73
CA CYS A 306 -11.59 2.06 -2.96
C CYS A 306 -11.17 2.06 -4.43
N LEU A 307 -11.05 0.88 -5.06
CA LEU A 307 -10.76 0.77 -6.49
C LEU A 307 -11.86 1.43 -7.34
N SER A 308 -13.13 1.18 -7.03
CA SER A 308 -14.26 1.77 -7.74
C SER A 308 -14.23 3.30 -7.73
N ARG A 309 -13.96 3.93 -6.58
CA ARG A 309 -13.82 5.40 -6.49
C ARG A 309 -12.75 5.95 -7.43
N ARG A 310 -11.60 5.27 -7.53
CA ARG A 310 -10.52 5.67 -8.43
C ARG A 310 -10.92 5.51 -9.89
N LEU A 311 -11.55 4.40 -10.27
CA LEU A 311 -12.04 4.16 -11.63
C LEU A 311 -13.09 5.20 -12.07
N LYS A 312 -13.96 5.67 -11.15
CA LYS A 312 -14.90 6.78 -11.42
C LYS A 312 -14.15 8.07 -11.76
N VAL A 313 -13.12 8.42 -10.98
CA VAL A 313 -12.33 9.64 -11.20
C VAL A 313 -11.47 9.55 -12.46
N ILE A 314 -10.97 8.36 -12.82
CA ILE A 314 -10.28 8.10 -14.09
C ILE A 314 -11.25 8.25 -15.28
N GLY A 315 -12.54 7.99 -15.06
CA GLY A 315 -13.60 8.09 -16.08
C GLY A 315 -13.89 6.78 -16.81
N LEU A 316 -13.55 5.64 -16.20
CA LEU A 316 -13.78 4.30 -16.76
C LEU A 316 -15.12 3.70 -16.36
N ILE A 317 -15.70 4.16 -15.25
CA ILE A 317 -17.03 3.76 -14.80
C ILE A 317 -17.88 4.98 -14.50
N ALA A 318 -19.20 4.84 -14.62
CA ALA A 318 -20.13 5.93 -14.39
C ALA A 318 -20.10 6.37 -12.92
N ALA A 319 -20.06 7.69 -12.71
CA ALA A 319 -20.34 8.28 -11.41
C ALA A 319 -21.80 8.05 -11.01
N THR A 320 -22.04 7.90 -9.71
CA THR A 320 -23.36 7.63 -9.11
C THR A 320 -23.80 8.82 -8.27
#